data_AF-A0A8F1MCW0-F1
#
_entry.id   AF-A0A8F1MCW0-F1
#
_cell.length_a   1.000
_cell.length_b   1.000
_cell.length_c   1.000
_cell.angle_alpha   90.00
_cell.angle_beta   90.00
_cell.angle_gamma   90.00
#
_symmetry.space_group_name_H-M   'P 1'
#
loop_
_entity.id
_entity.type
_entity.pdbx_description
1 polymer ?
#
loop_
_entity_poly.entity_id
_entity_poly.type
_entity_poly.pdbx_seq_one_letter_code
_entity_poly.pdbx_strand_id
1 'polypeptide(L)'
;MLIKKVAEIEKEYEAKFSRGKVDLNALVKERKKTINKLQKLEIGAVKQEDVLDYADEMQLELMSDDNGAIIIMDGNDLDMFVNLINEDYIESKITGKRYEIKSKKLLGEPEGEPPRG
;
A
#
# COMPACT_ATOMS: atom_id res chain seq x y z
N MET A 1 19.46 0.04 0.03
CA MET A 1 18.33 0.82 0.58
C MET A 1 17.00 0.16 0.25
N LEU A 2 16.71 -0.11 -1.03
CA LEU A 2 15.47 -0.80 -1.44
C LEU A 2 15.29 -2.19 -0.80
N ILE A 3 16.32 -3.03 -0.81
CA ILE A 3 16.28 -4.41 -0.24
C ILE A 3 15.89 -4.41 1.26
N LYS A 4 16.28 -3.38 2.03
CA LYS A 4 15.90 -3.28 3.45
C LYS A 4 14.42 -2.93 3.62
N LYS A 5 13.95 -1.96 2.82
CA LYS A 5 12.54 -1.53 2.80
C LYS A 5 11.61 -2.69 2.43
N VAL A 6 12.04 -3.52 1.49
CA VAL A 6 11.36 -4.76 1.09
C VAL A 6 11.22 -5.73 2.26
N ALA A 7 12.33 -6.03 2.93
CA ALA A 7 12.32 -6.97 4.04
C ALA A 7 11.48 -6.45 5.23
N GLU A 8 11.43 -5.13 5.44
CA GLU A 8 10.56 -4.50 6.42
C GLU A 8 9.08 -4.65 6.03
N ILE A 9 8.72 -4.48 4.75
CA ILE A 9 7.35 -4.68 4.26
C ILE A 9 6.92 -6.15 4.35
N GLU A 10 7.78 -7.08 3.94
CA GLU A 10 7.50 -8.52 4.07
C GLU A 10 7.24 -8.93 5.53
N LYS A 11 7.94 -8.27 6.47
CA LYS A 11 7.78 -8.53 7.90
C LYS A 11 6.53 -7.88 8.48
N GLU A 12 6.25 -6.63 8.14
CA GLU A 12 5.18 -5.84 8.76
C GLU A 12 3.79 -6.20 8.24
N TYR A 13 3.68 -6.53 6.95
CA TYR A 13 2.40 -6.79 6.28
C TYR A 13 2.17 -8.28 5.98
N GLU A 14 3.02 -9.15 6.54
CA GLU A 14 3.11 -10.58 6.23
C GLU A 14 3.05 -10.89 4.73
N ALA A 15 3.50 -9.95 3.88
CA ALA A 15 3.29 -10.01 2.44
C ALA A 15 4.05 -11.20 1.85
N LYS A 16 3.30 -12.11 1.21
CA LYS A 16 3.84 -13.31 0.56
C LYS A 16 3.97 -13.03 -0.92
N PHE A 17 5.19 -12.73 -1.34
CA PHE A 17 5.57 -12.82 -2.75
C PHE A 17 5.54 -14.29 -3.14
N SER A 18 4.66 -14.65 -4.09
CA SER A 18 4.44 -16.04 -4.49
C SER A 18 5.78 -16.74 -4.80
N ARG A 19 6.19 -17.65 -3.90
CA ARG A 19 7.51 -18.29 -3.93
C ARG A 19 7.68 -19.06 -5.23
N GLY A 20 8.59 -18.59 -6.10
CA GLY A 20 9.16 -19.40 -7.18
C GLY A 20 9.09 -18.81 -8.59
N LYS A 21 8.50 -17.63 -8.83
CA LYS A 21 8.50 -17.03 -10.18
C LYS A 21 8.91 -15.57 -10.27
N VAL A 22 8.90 -14.81 -9.17
CA VAL A 22 9.19 -13.37 -9.27
C VAL A 22 9.95 -12.84 -8.05
N ASP A 23 11.18 -12.36 -8.29
CA ASP A 23 11.96 -11.57 -7.32
C ASP A 23 11.36 -10.15 -7.27
N LEU A 24 11.06 -9.61 -6.09
CA LEU A 24 10.57 -8.25 -5.96
C LEU A 24 11.53 -7.23 -6.60
N ASN A 25 12.83 -7.48 -6.55
CA ASN A 25 13.80 -6.66 -7.26
C ASN A 25 13.60 -6.71 -8.78
N ALA A 26 13.16 -7.85 -9.33
CA ALA A 26 12.78 -7.97 -10.74
C ALA A 26 11.47 -7.22 -11.04
N LEU A 27 10.47 -7.27 -10.16
CA LEU A 27 9.21 -6.53 -10.32
C LEU A 27 9.40 -5.01 -10.33
N VAL A 28 10.24 -4.51 -9.43
CA VAL A 28 10.44 -3.07 -9.25
C VAL A 28 11.47 -2.47 -10.21
N LYS A 29 12.35 -3.29 -10.80
CA LYS A 29 13.48 -2.83 -11.65
C LYS A 29 13.07 -1.82 -12.73
N GLU A 30 11.91 -2.03 -13.33
CA GLU A 30 11.38 -1.16 -14.39
C GLU A 30 10.28 -0.20 -13.89
N ARG A 31 9.82 -0.36 -12.64
CA ARG A 31 8.75 0.43 -12.02
C ARG A 31 9.30 1.55 -11.15
N LYS A 32 9.96 2.52 -11.80
CA LYS A 32 10.57 3.68 -11.12
C LYS A 32 9.61 4.43 -10.19
N LYS A 33 8.32 4.51 -10.56
CA LYS A 33 7.29 5.17 -9.73
C LYS A 33 7.07 4.43 -8.42
N THR A 34 6.89 3.12 -8.48
CA THR A 34 6.70 2.22 -7.34
C THR A 34 7.91 2.23 -6.43
N ILE A 35 9.12 2.20 -6.99
CA ILE A 35 10.36 2.40 -6.24
C ILE A 35 10.33 3.71 -5.44
N ASN A 36 9.97 4.81 -6.09
CA ASN A 36 9.95 6.12 -5.42
C ASN A 36 8.91 6.19 -4.31
N LYS A 37 7.75 5.56 -4.48
CA LYS A 37 6.72 5.44 -3.44
C LYS A 37 7.23 4.59 -2.27
N LEU A 38 7.74 3.39 -2.54
CA LEU A 38 8.33 2.49 -1.55
C LEU A 38 9.43 3.17 -0.73
N GLN A 39 10.31 3.96 -1.36
CA GLN A 39 11.36 4.68 -0.65
C GLN A 39 10.81 5.69 0.37
N LYS A 40 9.74 6.39 0.03
CA LYS A 40 9.10 7.44 0.85
C LYS A 40 8.07 6.90 1.85
N LEU A 41 7.62 5.67 1.65
CA LEU A 41 6.59 5.03 2.46
C LEU A 41 7.01 4.93 3.93
N GLU A 42 6.12 5.30 4.83
CA GLU A 42 6.31 5.13 6.27
C GLU A 42 5.73 3.77 6.67
N ILE A 43 6.62 2.80 6.96
CA ILE A 43 6.23 1.43 7.29
C ILE A 43 5.71 1.39 8.73
N GLY A 44 4.56 0.74 8.95
CA GLY A 44 3.93 0.60 10.27
C GLY A 44 2.93 1.71 10.64
N ALA A 45 2.77 2.73 9.79
CA ALA A 45 1.72 3.75 9.98
C ALA A 45 0.32 3.20 9.65
N VAL A 46 0.23 2.24 8.72
CA VAL A 46 -0.98 1.54 8.31
C VAL A 46 -0.78 0.06 8.63
N LYS A 47 -1.75 -0.60 9.27
CA LYS A 47 -1.66 -2.04 9.56
C LYS A 47 -2.10 -2.85 8.36
N GLN A 48 -1.74 -4.13 8.34
CA GLN A 48 -2.19 -5.07 7.31
C GLN A 48 -3.71 -5.17 7.22
N GLU A 49 -4.41 -5.23 8.35
CA GLU A 49 -5.88 -5.23 8.40
C GLU A 49 -6.46 -3.96 7.75
N ASP A 50 -5.91 -2.79 8.09
CA ASP A 50 -6.33 -1.51 7.50
C ASP A 50 -6.12 -1.49 5.96
N VAL A 51 -5.07 -2.15 5.45
CA VAL A 51 -4.83 -2.27 4.00
C VAL A 51 -5.91 -3.13 3.32
N LEU A 52 -6.29 -4.26 3.94
CA LEU A 52 -7.32 -5.15 3.41
C LEU A 52 -8.70 -4.49 3.45
N ASP A 53 -9.06 -3.89 4.59
CA ASP A 53 -10.30 -3.15 4.77
C ASP A 53 -10.41 -2.01 3.76
N TYR A 54 -9.30 -1.30 3.52
CA TYR A 54 -9.28 -0.21 2.56
C TYR A 54 -9.38 -0.70 1.11
N ALA A 55 -8.79 -1.84 0.77
CA ALA A 55 -8.98 -2.47 -0.53
C ALA A 55 -10.45 -2.83 -0.77
N ASP A 56 -11.12 -3.39 0.24
CA ASP A 56 -12.54 -3.75 0.19
C ASP A 56 -13.44 -2.51 0.05
N GLU A 57 -13.20 -1.45 0.83
CA GLU A 57 -13.94 -0.17 0.72
C GLU A 57 -13.81 0.41 -0.70
N MET A 58 -12.60 0.33 -1.24
CA MET A 58 -12.30 0.84 -2.58
C MET A 58 -12.65 -0.12 -3.71
N GLN A 59 -13.17 -1.31 -3.39
CA GLN A 59 -13.51 -2.38 -4.34
C GLN A 59 -12.33 -2.73 -5.26
N LEU A 60 -11.15 -2.86 -4.67
CA LEU A 60 -9.91 -3.25 -5.34
C LEU A 60 -9.67 -4.75 -5.15
N GLU A 61 -9.19 -5.43 -6.19
CA GLU A 61 -8.94 -6.86 -6.18
C GLU A 61 -7.57 -7.18 -5.54
N LEU A 62 -7.43 -6.92 -4.23
CA LEU A 62 -6.25 -7.33 -3.47
C LEU A 62 -6.42 -8.75 -2.95
N MET A 63 -5.49 -9.65 -3.30
CA MET A 63 -5.52 -11.04 -2.85
C MET A 63 -4.84 -11.21 -1.49
N SER A 64 -5.45 -12.00 -0.62
CA SER A 64 -4.87 -12.46 0.65
C SER A 64 -5.06 -13.97 0.80
N ASP A 65 -4.25 -14.60 1.66
CA ASP A 65 -4.43 -16.00 2.04
C ASP A 65 -5.37 -16.16 3.25
N ASP A 66 -5.60 -17.41 3.67
CA ASP A 66 -6.49 -17.75 4.80
C ASP A 66 -6.04 -17.14 6.16
N ASN A 67 -4.80 -16.64 6.26
CA ASN A 67 -4.28 -15.96 7.45
C ASN A 67 -4.25 -14.43 7.26
N GLY A 68 -4.83 -13.92 6.18
CA GLY A 68 -4.84 -12.50 5.83
C GLY A 68 -3.55 -12.02 5.17
N ALA A 69 -2.55 -12.89 4.96
CA ALA A 69 -1.28 -12.47 4.36
C ALA A 69 -1.49 -12.06 2.90
N ILE A 70 -1.06 -10.84 2.55
CA ILE A 70 -1.25 -10.27 1.22
C ILE A 70 -0.41 -11.04 0.21
N ILE A 71 -1.02 -11.48 -0.89
CA ILE A 71 -0.39 -12.26 -1.95
C ILE A 71 -0.06 -11.34 -3.12
N ILE A 72 1.23 -11.17 -3.42
CA ILE A 72 1.68 -10.41 -4.58
C ILE A 72 2.11 -11.38 -5.68
N MET A 73 1.35 -11.42 -6.79
CA MET A 73 1.63 -12.30 -7.93
C MET A 73 2.42 -11.59 -9.02
N ASP A 74 2.10 -10.32 -9.28
CA ASP A 74 2.77 -9.54 -10.30
C ASP A 74 3.08 -8.10 -9.85
N GLY A 75 3.55 -7.28 -10.81
CA GLY A 75 3.90 -5.90 -10.52
C GLY A 75 2.69 -4.95 -10.41
N ASN A 76 1.52 -5.33 -10.90
CA ASN A 76 0.30 -4.55 -10.75
C ASN A 76 -0.28 -4.75 -9.34
N ASP A 77 -0.25 -5.98 -8.83
CA ASP A 77 -0.59 -6.26 -7.42
C ASP A 77 0.31 -5.46 -6.48
N LEU A 78 1.62 -5.43 -6.79
CA LEU A 78 2.57 -4.63 -6.04
C LEU A 78 2.23 -3.13 -6.09
N ASP A 79 1.90 -2.60 -7.27
CA ASP A 79 1.53 -1.20 -7.41
C ASP A 79 0.26 -0.86 -6.63
N MET A 80 -0.75 -1.74 -6.68
CA MET A 80 -1.98 -1.61 -5.91
C MET A 80 -1.70 -1.63 -4.41
N PHE A 81 -0.93 -2.60 -3.92
CA PHE A 81 -0.56 -2.71 -2.52
C PHE A 81 0.21 -1.47 -2.03
N VAL A 82 1.18 -0.99 -2.81
CA VAL A 82 1.92 0.24 -2.48
C VAL A 82 1.01 1.47 -2.50
N ASN A 83 0.05 1.54 -3.42
CA ASN A 83 -0.93 2.61 -3.46
C ASN A 83 -1.87 2.57 -2.25
N LEU A 84 -2.29 1.38 -1.80
CA LEU A 84 -3.12 1.21 -0.62
C LEU A 84 -2.42 1.67 0.66
N ILE A 85 -1.16 1.29 0.87
CA ILE A 85 -0.39 1.76 2.04
C ILE A 85 -0.18 3.27 2.00
N ASN A 86 0.02 3.86 0.82
CA ASN A 86 0.12 5.31 0.68
C ASN A 86 -1.26 6.00 0.72
N GLU A 87 -2.34 5.24 0.90
CA GLU A 87 -3.73 5.67 0.83
C GLU A 87 -4.05 6.47 -0.46
N ASP A 88 -3.47 6.08 -1.60
CA ASP A 88 -3.55 6.78 -2.89
C ASP A 88 -4.87 6.58 -3.64
N TYR A 89 -5.88 6.01 -2.98
CA TYR A 89 -7.23 5.96 -3.49
C TYR A 89 -8.09 7.01 -2.77
N ILE A 90 -9.20 7.43 -3.37
CA ILE A 90 -10.19 8.25 -2.67
C ILE A 90 -11.56 8.08 -3.29
N GLU A 91 -12.60 8.04 -2.46
CA GLU A 91 -13.97 8.21 -2.90
C GLU A 91 -14.38 9.69 -2.81
N SER A 92 -14.89 10.22 -3.92
CA SER A 92 -15.48 11.56 -3.97
C SER A 92 -16.75 11.62 -3.13
N LYS A 93 -16.73 12.40 -2.05
CA LYS A 93 -17.92 12.63 -1.20
C LYS A 93 -19.09 13.33 -1.92
N ILE A 94 -18.86 13.90 -3.10
CA ILE A 94 -19.89 14.56 -3.91
C ILE A 94 -20.53 13.58 -4.89
N THR A 95 -19.73 12.71 -5.51
CA THR A 95 -20.19 11.88 -6.64
C THR A 95 -20.22 10.39 -6.36
N GLY A 96 -19.65 9.94 -5.24
CA GLY A 96 -19.44 8.51 -4.92
C GLY A 96 -18.42 7.81 -5.83
N LYS A 97 -17.76 8.54 -6.73
CA LYS A 97 -16.78 7.95 -7.65
C LYS A 97 -15.43 7.76 -6.97
N ARG A 98 -14.78 6.65 -7.28
CA ARG A 98 -13.44 6.31 -6.77
C ARG A 98 -12.36 6.73 -7.76
N TYR A 99 -11.23 7.18 -7.22
CA TYR A 99 -10.09 7.67 -8.01
C TYR A 99 -8.79 7.14 -7.43
N GLU A 100 -7.83 6.83 -8.30
CA GLU A 100 -6.42 6.81 -7.93
C GLU A 100 -5.89 8.24 -8.03
N ILE A 101 -5.27 8.72 -6.96
CA ILE A 101 -4.68 10.05 -6.91
C ILE A 101 -3.21 9.99 -7.34
N LYS A 102 -2.77 11.03 -8.06
CA LYS A 102 -1.39 11.10 -8.55
C LYS A 102 -0.43 11.78 -7.57
N SER A 103 -0.96 12.62 -6.69
CA SER A 103 -0.20 13.33 -5.67
C SER A 103 -1.08 13.78 -4.52
N LYS A 104 -0.57 13.70 -3.30
CA LYS A 104 -1.14 14.30 -2.10
C LYS A 104 -0.33 15.52 -1.68
N LYS A 105 -1.02 16.53 -1.17
CA LYS A 105 -0.40 17.65 -0.46
C LYS A 105 -1.08 17.73 0.90
N LEU A 106 -0.32 17.59 1.96
CA LEU A 106 -0.80 17.86 3.31
C LEU A 106 -1.21 19.35 3.36
N LEU A 107 -2.48 19.60 3.71
CA LEU A 107 -3.02 20.97 3.75
C LEU A 107 -2.78 21.66 5.11
N GLY A 108 -2.41 20.89 6.14
CA GLY A 108 -2.12 21.32 7.49
C GLY A 108 -2.17 20.12 8.45
N GLU A 109 -1.77 20.31 9.70
CA GLU A 109 -2.16 19.36 10.76
C GLU A 109 -3.68 19.40 10.95
N PRO A 110 -4.34 18.29 11.32
CA PRO A 110 -5.75 18.33 11.67
C PRO A 110 -5.97 19.35 12.78
N GLU A 111 -6.89 20.31 12.58
CA GLU A 111 -7.24 21.27 13.63
C GLU A 111 -7.92 20.53 14.80
N GLY A 112 -7.21 20.39 15.91
CA GLY A 112 -7.72 19.83 17.17
C GLY A 112 -6.60 19.40 18.13
N GLU A 113 -6.75 19.65 19.42
CA GLU A 113 -5.84 19.10 20.43
C GLU A 113 -5.86 17.56 20.35
N PRO A 114 -4.71 16.87 20.50
CA PRO A 114 -4.71 15.41 20.63
C PRO A 114 -5.66 15.00 21.78
N PRO A 115 -6.48 13.96 21.61
CA PRO A 115 -7.39 13.53 22.67
C PRO A 115 -6.57 13.23 23.92
N ARG A 116 -6.85 13.97 25.01
CA ARG A 116 -6.28 13.70 26.32
C ARG A 116 -6.87 12.37 26.81
N GLY A 117 -6.10 11.29 26.66
CA GLY A 117 -6.32 9.98 27.26
C GLY A 117 -5.17 9.66 28.21
#